data_AF-A0A949U222-F1
#
_entry.id   AF-A0A949U222-F1
#
_cell.length_a   1.000
_cell.length_b   1.000
_cell.length_c   1.000
_cell.angle_alpha   90.00
_cell.angle_beta   90.00
_cell.angle_gamma   90.00
#
_symmetry.space_group_name_H-M   'P 1'
#
loop_
_entity.id
_entity.type
_entity.pdbx_description
1 polymer ?
#
loop_
_entity_poly.entity_id
_entity_poly.type
_entity_poly.pdbx_seq_one_letter_code
_entity_poly.pdbx_strand_id
1 'polypeptide(L)'
;MNSIMSKVSYLSGLVDGLDVDKNTKEGRILTEIVNVLKDMAVEISDISESQKIVQEYIDAIDEDLAELQEDFYDEDYEFYEDEDDNFIQIECAACGDSVYIDKDIIAKGEEITCPNCHKKIATKNYCCE
;
A
#
# COMPACT_ATOMS: atom_id res chain seq x y z
N MET A 1 24.29 -24.01 1.23
CA MET A 1 22.85 -24.06 1.59
C MET A 1 22.22 -25.13 0.73
N ASN A 2 21.76 -26.25 1.28
CA ASN A 2 21.22 -27.35 0.47
C ASN A 2 19.81 -26.98 0.00
N SER A 3 19.64 -26.74 -1.31
CA SER A 3 18.34 -26.48 -1.92
C SER A 3 17.38 -27.64 -1.63
N ILE A 4 16.07 -27.37 -1.64
CA ILE A 4 15.06 -28.44 -1.49
C ILE A 4 15.27 -29.51 -2.56
N MET A 5 15.59 -29.11 -3.79
CA MET A 5 15.97 -30.01 -4.88
C MET A 5 17.12 -30.95 -4.52
N SER A 6 18.20 -30.43 -3.90
CA SER A 6 19.34 -31.23 -3.46
C SER A 6 18.96 -32.24 -2.37
N LYS A 7 18.08 -31.83 -1.43
CA LYS A 7 17.60 -32.72 -0.36
C LYS A 7 16.72 -33.84 -0.89
N VAL A 8 15.81 -33.53 -1.81
CA VAL A 8 14.92 -34.52 -2.43
C VAL A 8 15.70 -35.46 -3.36
N SER A 9 16.70 -34.95 -4.09
CA SER A 9 17.59 -35.77 -4.91
C SER A 9 18.38 -36.78 -4.07
N TYR A 10 18.89 -36.35 -2.91
CA TYR A 10 19.52 -37.25 -1.95
C TYR A 10 18.55 -38.32 -1.44
N LEU A 11 17.31 -37.94 -1.12
CA LEU A 11 16.29 -38.86 -0.62
C LEU A 11 15.88 -39.88 -1.70
N SER A 12 15.80 -39.47 -2.97
CA SER A 12 15.60 -40.38 -4.10
C SER A 12 16.74 -41.39 -4.21
N GLY A 13 17.99 -40.93 -4.11
CA GLY A 13 19.15 -41.82 -4.17
C GLY A 13 19.17 -42.83 -3.02
N LEU A 14 18.73 -42.44 -1.82
CA LEU A 14 18.56 -43.38 -0.70
C LEU A 14 17.49 -44.43 -0.98
N VAL A 15 16.34 -44.03 -1.54
CA VAL A 15 15.27 -44.97 -1.88
C VAL A 15 15.70 -45.97 -2.95
N ASP A 16 16.45 -45.51 -3.97
CA ASP A 16 17.00 -46.40 -5.00
C ASP A 16 18.10 -47.32 -4.44
N GLY A 17 18.92 -46.84 -3.50
CA GLY A 17 19.99 -47.61 -2.87
C GLY A 17 19.54 -48.62 -1.80
N LEU A 18 18.34 -48.44 -1.24
CA LEU A 18 17.73 -49.35 -0.28
C LEU A 18 17.07 -50.58 -0.92
N ASP A 19 17.08 -50.66 -2.26
CA ASP A 19 16.45 -51.73 -3.04
C ASP A 19 14.99 -51.97 -2.64
N VAL A 20 14.26 -50.86 -2.46
CA VAL A 20 12.84 -50.89 -2.09
C VAL A 20 12.05 -51.63 -3.15
N ASP A 21 11.41 -52.75 -2.78
CA ASP A 21 10.55 -53.50 -3.70
C ASP A 21 9.30 -52.69 -4.05
N LYS A 22 9.33 -52.10 -5.25
CA LYS A 22 8.26 -51.28 -5.84
C LYS A 22 6.99 -52.08 -6.14
N ASN A 23 6.95 -53.39 -5.90
CA ASN A 23 5.74 -54.20 -6.02
C ASN A 23 4.96 -54.33 -4.70
N THR A 24 5.60 -54.04 -3.56
CA THR A 24 4.93 -53.99 -2.25
C THR A 24 4.05 -52.75 -2.14
N LYS A 25 3.02 -52.79 -1.28
CA LYS A 25 2.14 -51.61 -1.08
C LYS A 25 2.95 -50.44 -0.51
N GLU A 26 3.84 -50.75 0.43
CA GLU A 26 4.72 -49.82 1.11
C GLU A 26 5.74 -49.21 0.16
N GLY A 27 6.39 -50.03 -0.68
CA GLY A 27 7.37 -49.55 -1.66
C GLY A 27 6.77 -48.66 -2.75
N ARG A 28 5.53 -48.96 -3.18
CA ARG A 28 4.77 -48.08 -4.08
C ARG A 28 4.48 -46.74 -3.42
N ILE A 29 3.94 -46.74 -2.19
CA ILE A 29 3.65 -45.51 -1.46
C ILE A 29 4.92 -44.67 -1.27
N LEU A 30 6.04 -45.29 -0.88
CA LEU A 30 7.30 -44.59 -0.65
C LEU A 30 7.83 -43.94 -1.94
N THR A 31 7.74 -44.66 -3.06
CA THR A 31 8.14 -44.15 -4.39
C THR A 31 7.30 -42.94 -4.80
N GLU A 32 5.98 -43.03 -4.65
CA GLU A 32 5.08 -41.91 -4.98
C GLU A 32 5.31 -40.70 -4.07
N ILE A 33 5.57 -40.90 -2.77
CA ILE A 33 5.92 -39.80 -1.86
C ILE A 33 7.17 -39.07 -2.35
N VAL A 34 8.21 -39.82 -2.75
CA VAL A 34 9.46 -39.20 -3.26
C VAL A 34 9.21 -38.45 -4.57
N ASN A 35 8.36 -38.96 -5.45
CA ASN A 35 8.00 -38.29 -6.69
C ASN A 35 7.26 -36.97 -6.42
N VAL A 36 6.26 -36.98 -5.54
CA VAL A 36 5.56 -35.75 -5.12
C VAL A 36 6.54 -34.73 -4.52
N LEU A 37 7.50 -35.19 -3.71
CA LEU A 37 8.53 -34.31 -3.16
C LEU A 37 9.44 -33.72 -4.25
N LYS A 38 9.71 -34.44 -5.35
CA LYS A 38 10.49 -33.92 -6.49
C LYS A 38 9.71 -32.83 -7.20
N ASP A 39 8.44 -33.08 -7.49
CA ASP A 39 7.57 -32.11 -8.15
C ASP A 39 7.46 -30.85 -7.29
N MET A 40 7.22 -30.99 -5.98
CA MET A 40 7.24 -29.86 -5.04
C MET A 40 8.56 -29.10 -5.04
N ALA A 41 9.70 -29.79 -5.17
CA ALA A 41 11.00 -29.15 -5.21
C ALA A 41 11.21 -28.30 -6.48
N VAL A 42 10.66 -28.75 -7.62
CA VAL A 42 10.65 -27.98 -8.87
C VAL A 42 9.77 -26.74 -8.70
N GLU A 43 8.51 -26.93 -8.31
CA GLU A 43 7.55 -25.84 -8.17
C GLU A 43 8.01 -24.76 -7.19
N ILE A 44 8.63 -25.15 -6.06
CA ILE A 44 9.20 -24.19 -5.11
C ILE A 44 10.37 -23.41 -5.72
N SER A 45 11.19 -24.05 -6.57
CA SER A 45 12.28 -23.37 -7.28
C SER A 45 11.72 -22.32 -8.23
N ASP A 46 10.69 -22.66 -9.00
CA ASP A 46 10.05 -21.77 -9.97
C ASP A 46 9.34 -20.59 -9.29
N ILE A 47 8.68 -20.86 -8.15
CA ILE A 47 8.12 -19.80 -7.29
C ILE A 47 9.22 -18.87 -6.79
N SER A 48 10.35 -19.43 -6.34
CA SER A 48 11.46 -18.62 -5.83
C SER A 48 12.07 -17.72 -6.91
N GLU A 49 12.12 -18.17 -8.16
CA GLU A 49 12.58 -17.36 -9.28
C GLU A 49 11.56 -16.26 -9.62
N SER A 50 10.28 -16.62 -9.67
CA SER A 50 9.18 -15.66 -9.89
C SER A 50 9.16 -14.57 -8.82
N GLN A 51 9.40 -14.92 -7.55
CA GLN A 51 9.48 -13.96 -6.45
C GLN A 51 10.64 -12.97 -6.61
N LYS A 52 11.80 -13.42 -7.13
CA LYS A 52 12.92 -12.50 -7.41
C LYS A 52 12.54 -11.48 -8.46
N ILE A 53 11.88 -11.90 -9.53
CA ILE A 53 11.42 -10.99 -10.59
C ILE A 53 10.42 -9.98 -10.03
N VAL A 54 9.49 -10.42 -9.18
CA VAL A 54 8.54 -9.52 -8.52
C VAL A 54 9.26 -8.53 -7.61
N GLN A 55 10.29 -8.97 -6.88
CA GLN A 55 11.10 -8.08 -6.05
C GLN A 55 11.81 -7.01 -6.89
N GLU A 56 12.45 -7.40 -8.01
CA GLU A 56 13.08 -6.45 -8.95
C GLU A 56 12.07 -5.42 -9.48
N TYR A 57 10.84 -5.84 -9.76
CA TYR A 57 9.77 -4.92 -10.19
C TYR A 57 9.30 -3.98 -9.08
N ILE A 58 9.23 -4.46 -7.83
CA ILE A 58 8.90 -3.62 -6.68
C ILE A 58 9.99 -2.60 -6.44
N ASP A 59 11.26 -3.00 -6.50
CA ASP A 59 12.41 -2.10 -6.34
C ASP A 59 12.37 -1.00 -7.42
N ALA A 60 12.04 -1.35 -8.67
CA ALA A 60 11.86 -0.37 -9.74
C ALA A 60 10.70 0.62 -9.48
N ILE A 61 9.56 0.14 -8.96
CA ILE A 61 8.45 1.03 -8.58
C ILE A 61 8.87 1.97 -7.44
N ASP A 62 9.63 1.47 -6.46
CA ASP A 62 10.10 2.27 -5.33
C ASP A 62 11.02 3.40 -5.81
N GLU A 63 11.93 3.11 -6.75
CA GLU A 63 12.79 4.11 -7.40
C GLU A 63 11.95 5.15 -8.18
N ASP A 64 11.01 4.71 -9.00
CA ASP A 64 10.12 5.62 -9.77
C ASP A 64 9.29 6.52 -8.84
N LEU A 65 8.80 5.98 -7.71
CA LEU A 65 8.05 6.75 -6.72
C LEU A 65 8.94 7.74 -5.96
N ALA A 66 10.19 7.39 -5.68
CA ALA A 66 11.15 8.29 -5.06
C ALA A 66 11.44 9.50 -5.97
N GLU A 67 11.63 9.27 -7.28
CA GLU A 67 11.80 10.36 -8.26
C GLU A 67 10.57 11.29 -8.29
N LEU A 68 9.36 10.71 -8.33
CA LEU A 68 8.13 11.52 -8.23
C LEU A 68 8.02 12.28 -6.90
N GLN A 69 8.50 11.70 -5.80
CA GLN A 69 8.46 12.37 -4.51
C GLN A 69 9.38 13.61 -4.53
N GLU A 70 10.60 13.47 -5.05
CA GLU A 70 11.53 14.59 -5.19
C GLU A 70 10.92 15.68 -6.09
N ASP A 71 10.35 15.32 -7.25
CA ASP A 71 9.74 16.27 -8.18
C ASP A 71 8.51 17.01 -7.60
N PHE A 72 7.70 16.35 -6.78
CA PHE A 72 6.46 16.95 -6.23
C PHE A 72 6.63 17.60 -4.86
N TYR A 73 7.54 17.12 -4.01
CA TYR A 73 7.64 17.56 -2.62
C TYR A 73 8.86 18.44 -2.30
N ASP A 74 9.92 18.46 -3.11
CA ASP A 74 11.14 19.23 -2.78
C ASP A 74 11.17 20.67 -3.33
N GLU A 75 10.23 21.11 -4.19
CA GLU A 75 10.22 22.51 -4.70
C GLU A 75 8.94 23.33 -4.45
N ASP A 76 7.77 22.74 -4.15
CA ASP A 76 6.50 23.51 -4.11
C ASP A 76 5.57 23.26 -2.89
N TYR A 77 5.96 22.42 -1.92
CA TYR A 77 5.11 22.13 -0.73
C TYR A 77 5.44 22.93 0.54
N GLU A 78 6.38 23.89 0.48
CA GLU A 78 6.51 24.95 1.50
C GLU A 78 5.56 26.14 1.26
N PHE A 79 4.59 26.04 0.34
CA PHE A 79 3.64 27.14 0.08
C PHE A 79 2.21 26.92 0.60
N TYR A 80 1.90 25.75 1.19
CA TYR A 80 0.55 25.46 1.67
C TYR A 80 0.36 25.61 3.20
N GLU A 81 1.34 26.16 3.93
CA GLU A 81 1.12 26.55 5.34
C GLU A 81 0.55 27.97 5.51
N ASP A 82 0.42 28.77 4.44
CA ASP A 82 -0.07 30.16 4.53
C ASP A 82 -1.51 30.38 4.00
N GLU A 83 -2.13 29.39 3.32
CA GLU A 83 -3.52 29.54 2.84
C GLU A 83 -4.58 29.18 3.88
N ASP A 84 -4.31 28.27 4.82
CA ASP A 84 -5.27 27.93 5.89
C ASP A 84 -5.39 29.07 6.94
N ASP A 85 -4.40 29.97 6.98
CA ASP A 85 -4.42 31.14 7.85
C ASP A 85 -5.28 32.31 7.31
N ASN A 86 -5.76 32.25 6.06
CA ASN A 86 -6.63 33.28 5.48
C ASN A 86 -8.13 32.97 5.58
N PHE A 87 -8.51 31.76 6.00
CA PHE A 87 -9.91 31.39 6.15
C PHE A 87 -10.30 31.18 7.61
N ILE A 88 -11.59 31.37 7.92
CA ILE A 88 -12.19 30.99 9.19
C ILE A 88 -13.40 30.11 8.94
N GLN A 89 -13.51 29.04 9.73
CA GLN A 89 -14.67 28.16 9.72
C GLN A 89 -15.75 28.71 10.65
N ILE A 90 -16.94 28.97 10.10
CA ILE A 90 -18.11 29.44 10.86
C ILE A 90 -19.28 28.48 10.62
N GLU A 91 -19.92 28.04 11.69
CA GLU A 91 -21.14 27.24 11.63
C GLU A 91 -22.36 28.15 11.36
N CYS A 92 -23.15 27.82 10.34
CA CYS A 92 -24.36 28.57 10.02
C CYS A 92 -25.45 28.29 11.06
N ALA A 93 -25.79 29.28 11.88
CA ALA A 93 -26.85 29.17 12.91
C ALA A 93 -28.26 28.80 12.37
N ALA A 94 -28.47 28.87 11.06
CA ALA A 94 -29.77 28.55 10.46
C ALA A 94 -29.90 27.12 9.94
N CYS A 95 -28.80 26.44 9.59
CA CYS A 95 -28.84 25.09 9.04
C CYS A 95 -27.79 24.13 9.63
N GLY A 96 -26.84 24.62 10.43
CA GLY A 96 -25.80 23.81 11.09
C GLY A 96 -24.62 23.43 10.21
N ASP A 97 -24.54 23.93 8.97
CA ASP A 97 -23.41 23.65 8.10
C ASP A 97 -22.21 24.55 8.40
N SER A 98 -21.03 23.96 8.35
CA SER A 98 -19.76 24.69 8.41
C SER A 98 -19.46 25.35 7.07
N VAL A 99 -19.22 26.66 7.10
CA VAL A 99 -18.84 27.47 5.94
C VAL A 99 -17.45 28.05 6.19
N TYR A 100 -16.56 27.95 5.20
CA TYR A 100 -15.23 28.56 5.21
C TYR A 100 -15.32 29.94 4.55
N ILE A 101 -14.85 30.97 5.25
CA ILE A 101 -14.96 32.36 4.83
C ILE A 101 -13.60 33.03 4.92
N ASP A 102 -13.23 33.79 3.90
CA ASP A 102 -12.00 34.58 3.87
C ASP A 102 -12.03 35.69 4.93
N LYS A 103 -10.97 35.78 5.74
CA LYS A 103 -10.81 36.79 6.81
C LYS A 103 -10.88 38.22 6.25
N ASP A 104 -10.46 38.46 5.00
CA ASP A 104 -10.55 39.78 4.35
C ASP A 104 -12.01 40.21 4.10
N ILE A 105 -12.90 39.28 3.75
CA ILE A 105 -14.33 39.56 3.54
C ILE A 105 -14.98 39.93 4.87
N ILE A 106 -14.58 39.27 5.95
CA ILE A 106 -15.03 39.58 7.31
C ILE A 106 -14.52 40.95 7.75
N ALA A 107 -13.24 41.25 7.51
CA ALA A 107 -12.63 42.54 7.84
C ALA A 107 -13.26 43.72 7.07
N LYS A 108 -13.70 43.49 5.82
CA LYS A 108 -14.45 44.47 5.01
C LYS A 108 -15.91 44.64 5.47
N GLY A 109 -16.40 43.77 6.34
CA GLY A 109 -17.76 43.83 6.89
C GLY A 109 -18.85 43.53 5.85
N GLU A 110 -18.55 42.73 4.84
CA GLU A 110 -19.49 42.38 3.79
C GLU A 110 -20.59 41.42 4.27
N GLU A 111 -21.78 41.49 3.66
CA GLU A 111 -22.89 40.59 4.00
C GLU A 111 -22.64 39.19 3.42
N ILE A 112 -22.28 38.23 4.27
CA ILE A 112 -22.06 36.84 3.88
C ILE A 112 -23.36 36.03 4.00
N THR A 113 -23.66 35.24 2.98
CA THR A 113 -24.82 34.34 2.95
C THR A 113 -24.36 32.89 2.94
N CYS A 114 -25.08 32.02 3.65
CA CYS A 114 -24.79 30.60 3.67
C CYS A 114 -25.07 29.98 2.29
N PRO A 115 -24.13 29.20 1.71
CA PRO A 115 -24.35 28.51 0.43
C PRO A 115 -25.48 27.47 0.47
N ASN A 116 -25.73 26.87 1.64
CA ASN A 116 -26.76 25.83 1.78
C ASN A 116 -28.16 26.41 1.99
N CYS A 117 -28.33 27.37 2.91
CA CYS A 117 -29.66 27.87 3.29
C CYS A 117 -29.95 29.31 2.86
N HIS A 118 -29.00 29.98 2.21
CA HIS A 118 -29.09 31.36 1.71
C HIS A 118 -29.44 32.44 2.75
N LYS A 119 -29.40 32.09 4.05
CA LYS A 119 -29.57 33.05 5.15
C LYS A 119 -28.24 33.71 5.49
N LYS A 120 -28.32 34.93 6.05
CA LYS A 120 -27.16 35.72 6.45
C LYS A 120 -26.41 35.06 7.60
N ILE A 121 -25.09 35.01 7.52
CA ILE A 121 -24.20 34.54 8.58
C ILE A 121 -23.78 35.76 9.42
N ALA A 122 -23.92 35.67 10.74
CA ALA A 122 -23.52 36.74 11.65
C ALA A 122 -22.00 36.66 11.94
N THR A 123 -21.22 37.57 11.36
CA THR A 123 -19.75 37.59 11.50
C THR A 123 -19.25 38.58 12.56
N LYS A 124 -20.14 39.27 13.28
CA LYS A 124 -19.79 40.32 14.26
C LYS A 124 -18.92 39.86 15.43
N ASN A 125 -18.91 38.56 15.75
CA ASN A 125 -18.09 38.00 16.82
C ASN A 125 -16.66 37.65 16.35
N TYR A 126 -16.37 37.79 15.06
CA TYR A 126 -15.12 37.39 14.43
C TYR A 126 -14.39 38.56 13.79
N CYS A 127 -14.83 39.81 14.04
CA CYS A 127 -14.27 41.02 13.47
C CYS A 127 -13.50 41.81 14.54
N CYS A 128 -12.19 41.96 14.30
CA CYS A 128 -11.20 42.90 14.86
C CYS A 128 -11.22 43.20 16.37
N GLU A 129 -10.12 42.89 17.08
CA GLU A 129 -9.57 43.82 18.09
C GLU A 129 -8.94 45.03 17.39
#